data_AF-A0A6I1JFN5-F1
#
_entry.id   AF-A0A6I1JFN5-F1
#
_cell.length_a   1.000
_cell.length_b   1.000
_cell.length_c   1.000
_cell.angle_alpha   90.00
_cell.angle_beta   90.00
_cell.angle_gamma   90.00
#
_symmetry.space_group_name_H-M   'P 1'
#
loop_
_entity.id
_entity.type
_entity.pdbx_description
1 polymer ?
#
loop_
_entity_poly.entity_id
_entity_poly.type
_entity_poly.pdbx_seq_one_letter_code
_entity_poly.pdbx_strand_id
1 'polypeptide(L)'
;MKAADAMGVAYGTYSSHENGNRDYGQDEADRYGAFFGVDAGWLMTGKGQATRRMAPILGQAGAGPDGSVLFAEGQGSFGEVPPPTGSTPNVVALEVVGHSMRGMAEDGWIIFYDEVQAPNPQLFDELCVCWLEDGRVLVKILQPGREAGLFDLESTSAPTLRDVPVREAALVTNLMPRKSAQKFVRRNPAHQVREAVIAR
;
A
#
# COMPACT_ATOMS: atom_id res chain seq x y z
N MET A 1 23.30 -8.73 -11.97
CA MET A 1 22.74 -9.52 -10.86
C MET A 1 21.94 -10.67 -11.45
N LYS A 2 22.13 -11.90 -10.97
CA LYS A 2 21.26 -13.04 -11.34
C LYS A 2 19.98 -12.99 -10.48
N ALA A 3 18.88 -13.57 -10.95
CA ALA A 3 17.58 -13.48 -10.28
C ALA A 3 17.59 -14.01 -8.83
N ALA A 4 18.30 -15.11 -8.59
CA ALA A 4 18.47 -15.69 -7.25
C ALA A 4 19.05 -14.69 -6.23
N ASP A 5 20.14 -14.00 -6.59
CA ASP A 5 20.80 -13.01 -5.72
C ASP A 5 19.88 -11.83 -5.42
N ALA A 6 19.13 -11.36 -6.43
CA ALA A 6 18.21 -10.23 -6.29
C ALA A 6 17.00 -10.55 -5.39
N MET A 7 16.61 -11.82 -5.29
CA MET A 7 15.52 -12.28 -4.41
C MET A 7 16.01 -12.77 -3.04
N GLY A 8 17.32 -12.78 -2.77
CA GLY A 8 17.89 -13.36 -1.56
C GLY A 8 17.70 -14.88 -1.47
N VAL A 9 17.55 -15.56 -2.60
CA VAL A 9 17.36 -17.01 -2.68
C VAL A 9 18.70 -17.67 -3.06
N ALA A 10 19.06 -18.75 -2.37
CA ALA A 10 20.26 -19.51 -2.74
C ALA A 10 20.16 -20.02 -4.19
N TYR A 11 21.21 -19.81 -4.98
CA TYR A 11 21.20 -20.17 -6.41
C TYR A 11 20.81 -21.62 -6.67
N GLY A 12 21.30 -22.57 -5.86
CA GLY A 12 20.96 -23.99 -6.00
C GLY A 12 19.47 -24.25 -5.78
N THR A 13 18.85 -23.62 -4.79
CA THR A 13 17.42 -23.70 -4.52
C THR A 13 16.61 -23.13 -5.69
N TYR A 14 16.95 -21.91 -6.13
CA TYR A 14 16.30 -21.25 -7.26
C TYR A 14 16.42 -22.09 -8.54
N SER A 15 17.64 -22.55 -8.87
CA SER A 15 17.91 -23.37 -10.03
C SER A 15 17.16 -24.71 -9.99
N SER A 16 16.98 -25.31 -8.81
CA SER A 16 16.23 -26.55 -8.64
C SER A 16 14.72 -26.36 -8.79
N HIS A 17 14.19 -25.18 -8.50
CA HIS A 17 12.78 -24.84 -8.73
C HIS A 17 12.54 -24.55 -10.22
N GLU A 18 13.42 -23.76 -10.85
CA GLU A 18 13.33 -23.38 -12.27
C GLU A 18 13.44 -24.58 -13.22
N ASN A 19 14.29 -25.56 -12.91
CA ASN A 19 14.48 -26.74 -13.75
C ASN A 19 13.49 -27.89 -13.45
N GLY A 20 12.55 -27.69 -12.51
CA GLY A 20 11.56 -28.70 -12.12
C GLY A 20 12.13 -29.90 -11.35
N ASN A 21 13.36 -29.81 -10.84
CA ASN A 21 13.96 -30.86 -10.02
C ASN A 21 13.37 -30.88 -8.59
N ARG A 22 12.78 -29.76 -8.14
CA ARG A 22 12.08 -29.64 -6.86
C ARG A 22 10.89 -28.68 -6.98
N ASP A 23 9.73 -29.10 -6.47
CA ASP A 23 8.56 -28.22 -6.34
C ASP A 23 8.72 -27.23 -5.16
N TYR A 24 7.96 -26.13 -5.22
CA TYR A 24 7.97 -25.08 -4.22
C TYR A 24 6.55 -24.75 -3.72
N GLY A 25 6.47 -24.17 -2.52
CA GLY A 25 5.20 -23.85 -1.87
C GLY A 25 4.68 -22.46 -2.20
N GLN A 26 3.59 -22.08 -1.52
CA GLN A 26 2.97 -20.76 -1.65
C GLN A 26 3.96 -19.62 -1.32
N ASP A 27 4.77 -19.77 -0.28
CA ASP A 27 5.72 -18.72 0.16
C ASP A 27 6.77 -18.40 -0.92
N GLU A 28 7.32 -19.41 -1.58
CA GLU A 28 8.21 -19.20 -2.71
C GLU A 28 7.49 -18.63 -3.93
N ALA A 29 6.27 -19.11 -4.22
CA ALA A 29 5.46 -18.61 -5.32
C ALA A 29 5.12 -17.12 -5.15
N ASP A 30 4.82 -16.69 -3.93
CA ASP A 30 4.57 -15.30 -3.56
C ASP A 30 5.83 -14.44 -3.72
N ARG A 31 6.99 -14.95 -3.29
CA ARG A 31 8.28 -14.27 -3.47
C ARG A 31 8.63 -14.11 -4.95
N TYR A 32 8.49 -15.16 -5.75
CA TYR A 32 8.75 -15.13 -7.19
C TYR A 32 7.74 -14.24 -7.93
N GLY A 33 6.47 -14.36 -7.59
CA GLY A 33 5.40 -13.55 -8.16
C GLY A 33 5.60 -12.06 -7.88
N ALA A 34 5.99 -11.70 -6.64
CA ALA A 34 6.36 -10.34 -6.28
C ALA A 34 7.54 -9.81 -7.10
N PHE A 35 8.60 -10.61 -7.24
CA PHE A 35 9.81 -10.22 -7.97
C PHE A 35 9.58 -10.07 -9.48
N PHE A 36 8.82 -10.98 -10.09
CA PHE A 36 8.56 -10.96 -11.54
C PHE A 36 7.31 -10.16 -11.93
N GLY A 37 6.49 -9.76 -10.96
CA GLY A 37 5.24 -9.02 -11.18
C GLY A 37 4.12 -9.86 -11.79
N VAL A 38 4.10 -11.17 -11.50
CA VAL A 38 3.12 -12.13 -12.00
C VAL A 38 2.33 -12.77 -10.86
N ASP A 39 1.17 -13.33 -11.19
CA ASP A 39 0.35 -14.08 -10.24
C ASP A 39 1.05 -15.36 -9.74
N ALA A 40 1.02 -15.57 -8.41
CA ALA A 40 1.62 -16.74 -7.76
C ALA A 40 0.91 -18.04 -8.13
N GLY A 41 -0.41 -18.02 -8.33
CA GLY A 41 -1.20 -19.17 -8.78
C GLY A 41 -0.81 -19.64 -10.18
N TRP A 42 -0.49 -18.72 -11.08
CA TRP A 42 0.05 -19.05 -12.41
C TRP A 42 1.42 -19.74 -12.30
N LEU A 43 2.32 -19.23 -11.44
CA LEU A 43 3.64 -19.85 -11.24
C LEU A 43 3.53 -21.30 -10.76
N MET A 44 2.65 -21.58 -9.79
CA MET A 44 2.51 -22.92 -9.23
C MET A 44 1.81 -23.92 -10.16
N THR A 45 0.85 -23.47 -10.97
CA THR A 45 -0.02 -24.38 -11.72
C THR A 45 0.30 -24.44 -13.21
N GLY A 46 0.96 -23.41 -13.75
CA GLY A 46 1.16 -23.21 -15.19
C GLY A 46 -0.14 -23.08 -15.98
N LYS A 47 -1.30 -23.01 -15.32
CA LYS A 47 -2.62 -22.94 -15.96
C LYS A 47 -3.02 -21.48 -16.18
N GLY A 48 -3.47 -21.18 -17.40
CA GLY A 48 -3.85 -19.82 -17.78
C GLY A 48 -2.68 -18.99 -18.33
N GLN A 49 -2.87 -17.69 -18.46
CA GLN A 49 -1.82 -16.75 -18.89
C GLN A 49 -1.10 -16.20 -17.66
N ALA A 50 0.18 -15.82 -17.82
CA ALA A 50 0.91 -15.04 -16.83
C ALA A 50 0.21 -13.68 -16.65
N THR A 51 -0.74 -13.63 -15.72
CA THR A 51 -1.47 -12.39 -15.44
C THR A 51 -0.67 -11.56 -14.46
N ARG A 52 -0.70 -10.24 -14.68
CA ARG A 52 -0.05 -9.29 -13.78
C ARG A 52 -0.81 -9.27 -12.45
N ARG A 53 -0.09 -9.37 -11.34
CA ARG A 53 -0.67 -9.20 -10.00
C ARG A 53 -1.32 -7.81 -9.91
N MET A 54 -2.46 -7.75 -9.23
CA MET A 54 -3.23 -6.52 -9.03
C MET A 54 -3.40 -6.27 -7.53
N ALA A 55 -3.20 -5.03 -7.10
CA ALA A 55 -3.42 -4.57 -5.74
C ALA A 55 -4.76 -3.83 -5.67
N PRO A 56 -5.59 -4.07 -4.64
CA PRO A 56 -6.86 -3.37 -4.49
C PRO A 56 -6.64 -1.93 -4.02
N ILE A 57 -7.42 -1.00 -4.58
CA ILE A 57 -7.50 0.39 -4.11
C ILE A 57 -8.59 0.44 -3.03
N LEU A 58 -8.18 0.49 -1.76
CA LEU A 58 -9.08 0.38 -0.60
C LEU A 58 -9.73 1.70 -0.20
N GLY A 59 -9.20 2.83 -0.66
CA GLY A 59 -9.66 4.13 -0.22
C GLY A 59 -9.20 5.29 -1.09
N GLN A 60 -9.66 6.46 -0.73
CA GLN A 60 -9.28 7.73 -1.29
C GLN A 60 -8.72 8.65 -0.22
N ALA A 61 -7.48 9.10 -0.39
CA ALA A 61 -6.83 10.08 0.47
C ALA A 61 -7.18 11.49 -0.02
N GLY A 62 -8.18 12.11 0.62
CA GLY A 62 -8.77 13.38 0.18
C GLY A 62 -8.93 14.41 1.28
N ALA A 63 -9.11 15.67 0.88
CA ALA A 63 -9.34 16.78 1.78
C ALA A 63 -10.81 16.83 2.23
N GLY A 64 -11.17 16.09 3.29
CA GLY A 64 -12.11 16.68 4.25
C GLY A 64 -11.50 17.99 4.80
N PRO A 65 -12.28 18.88 5.44
CA PRO A 65 -11.73 20.08 6.12
C PRO A 65 -10.59 19.76 7.11
N ASP A 66 -10.51 18.51 7.55
CA ASP A 66 -9.55 17.90 8.47
C ASP A 66 -8.55 16.92 7.80
N GLY A 67 -8.66 16.69 6.48
CA GLY A 67 -7.74 15.85 5.71
C GLY A 67 -7.97 14.33 5.78
N SER A 68 -9.16 13.87 6.22
CA SER A 68 -9.50 12.45 6.39
C SER A 68 -9.54 11.65 5.07
N VAL A 69 -8.96 10.45 5.08
CA VAL A 69 -9.03 9.44 4.02
C VAL A 69 -10.36 8.67 4.12
N LEU A 70 -11.03 8.47 2.98
CA LEU A 70 -12.25 7.66 2.87
C LEU A 70 -11.89 6.22 2.51
N PHE A 71 -12.39 5.23 3.25
CA PHE A 71 -12.17 3.81 2.98
C PHE A 71 -13.45 3.09 2.57
N ALA A 72 -13.30 2.03 1.78
CA ALA A 72 -14.38 1.07 1.54
C ALA A 72 -14.45 0.09 2.72
N GLU A 73 -15.31 0.36 3.69
CA GLU A 73 -15.60 -0.57 4.78
C GLU A 73 -16.53 -1.71 4.29
N GLY A 74 -15.97 -2.67 3.56
CA GLY A 74 -16.65 -3.94 3.23
C GLY A 74 -16.76 -4.29 1.74
N GLN A 75 -16.34 -5.53 1.43
CA GLN A 75 -16.46 -6.30 0.17
C GLN A 75 -16.39 -5.52 -1.16
N GLY A 76 -15.46 -4.58 -1.27
CA GLY A 76 -14.95 -4.18 -2.56
C GLY A 76 -13.97 -3.03 -2.50
N SER A 77 -13.12 -2.97 -3.50
CA SER A 77 -12.18 -1.88 -3.74
C SER A 77 -12.78 -0.86 -4.71
N PHE A 78 -12.26 0.36 -4.71
CA PHE A 78 -12.53 1.41 -5.71
C PHE A 78 -11.96 1.06 -7.10
N GLY A 79 -11.27 -0.07 -7.19
CA GLY A 79 -10.59 -0.55 -8.37
C GLY A 79 -9.33 -1.31 -7.97
N GLU A 80 -8.55 -1.63 -8.98
CA GLU A 80 -7.29 -2.33 -8.81
C GLU A 80 -6.22 -1.69 -9.69
N VAL A 81 -4.98 -1.81 -9.25
CA VAL A 81 -3.80 -1.26 -9.93
C VAL A 81 -2.65 -2.25 -9.81
N PRO A 82 -1.83 -2.46 -10.84
CA PRO A 82 -0.66 -3.30 -10.68
C PRO A 82 0.29 -2.62 -9.70
N PRO A 83 0.70 -3.32 -8.62
CA PRO A 83 1.67 -2.76 -7.71
C PRO A 83 3.05 -2.66 -8.38
N PRO A 84 3.94 -1.81 -7.85
CA PRO A 84 5.35 -1.83 -8.22
C PRO A 84 5.94 -3.24 -8.14
N THR A 85 6.94 -3.50 -8.98
CA THR A 85 7.71 -4.75 -8.92
C THR A 85 8.40 -4.86 -7.56
N GLY A 86 8.35 -6.05 -6.96
CA GLY A 86 8.94 -6.30 -5.64
C GLY A 86 8.03 -5.98 -4.45
N SER A 87 6.84 -5.41 -4.66
CA SER A 87 5.89 -5.22 -3.54
C SER A 87 5.44 -6.56 -2.96
N THR A 88 5.12 -6.58 -1.67
CA THR A 88 4.61 -7.77 -0.98
C THR A 88 3.28 -8.26 -1.57
N PRO A 89 2.86 -9.51 -1.33
CA PRO A 89 1.54 -9.99 -1.74
C PRO A 89 0.37 -9.24 -1.09
N ASN A 90 0.61 -8.66 0.10
CA ASN A 90 -0.40 -7.94 0.89
C ASN A 90 -0.49 -6.45 0.57
N VAL A 91 0.25 -5.98 -0.44
CA VAL A 91 0.24 -4.57 -0.84
C VAL A 91 -1.14 -4.14 -1.30
N VAL A 92 -1.55 -2.98 -0.79
CA VAL A 92 -2.82 -2.33 -1.11
C VAL A 92 -2.57 -0.88 -1.49
N ALA A 93 -3.62 -0.19 -1.95
CA ALA A 93 -3.47 1.15 -2.48
C ALA A 93 -4.55 2.14 -2.00
N LEU A 94 -4.20 3.43 -1.98
CA LEU A 94 -5.12 4.56 -1.88
C LEU A 94 -4.99 5.43 -3.13
N GLU A 95 -6.08 6.08 -3.55
CA GLU A 95 -6.02 7.15 -4.54
C GLU A 95 -6.04 8.53 -3.88
N VAL A 96 -5.13 9.41 -4.26
CA VAL A 96 -5.12 10.80 -3.80
C VAL A 96 -6.22 11.58 -4.51
N VAL A 97 -7.03 12.32 -3.76
CA VAL A 97 -8.11 13.17 -4.28
C VAL A 97 -7.89 14.61 -3.85
N GLY A 98 -7.84 15.51 -4.83
CA GLY A 98 -7.70 16.94 -4.60
C GLY A 98 -6.27 17.36 -4.24
N HIS A 99 -6.14 18.26 -3.26
CA HIS A 99 -4.90 19.00 -3.01
C HIS A 99 -4.34 18.84 -1.59
N SER A 100 -4.90 17.93 -0.79
CA SER A 100 -4.49 17.67 0.61
C SER A 100 -3.00 17.35 0.73
N MET A 101 -2.43 16.71 -0.28
CA MET A 101 -1.05 16.21 -0.27
C MET A 101 -0.09 16.98 -1.20
N ARG A 102 -0.44 18.21 -1.61
CA ARG A 102 0.42 19.02 -2.51
C ARG A 102 1.86 19.10 -1.99
N GLY A 103 2.79 18.97 -2.94
CA GLY A 103 4.23 18.89 -2.65
C GLY A 103 4.73 17.48 -2.32
N MET A 104 3.83 16.52 -2.09
CA MET A 104 4.17 15.12 -1.79
C MET A 104 3.50 14.15 -2.77
N ALA A 105 2.18 14.28 -2.97
CA ALA A 105 1.43 13.54 -3.97
C ALA A 105 0.28 14.41 -4.52
N GLU A 106 0.10 14.38 -5.83
CA GLU A 106 -0.92 15.21 -6.49
C GLU A 106 -2.23 14.43 -6.72
N ASP A 107 -3.29 15.17 -7.04
CA ASP A 107 -4.58 14.62 -7.42
C ASP A 107 -4.48 13.45 -8.44
N GLY A 108 -5.16 12.35 -8.13
CA GLY A 108 -5.21 11.11 -8.91
C GLY A 108 -3.93 10.26 -8.86
N TRP A 109 -2.98 10.57 -7.97
CA TRP A 109 -1.85 9.67 -7.70
C TRP A 109 -2.32 8.46 -6.89
N ILE A 110 -1.54 7.38 -6.97
CA ILE A 110 -1.77 6.17 -6.19
C ILE A 110 -0.68 6.02 -5.14
N ILE A 111 -1.09 5.79 -3.89
CA ILE A 111 -0.22 5.50 -2.75
C ILE A 111 -0.28 4.01 -2.49
N PHE A 112 0.86 3.35 -2.40
CA PHE A 112 0.96 1.94 -2.01
C PHE A 112 1.45 1.83 -0.58
N TYR A 113 0.86 0.91 0.17
CA TYR A 113 1.27 0.59 1.53
C TYR A 113 0.93 -0.88 1.83
N ASP A 114 1.59 -1.43 2.84
CA ASP A 114 1.34 -2.74 3.43
C ASP A 114 1.67 -2.71 4.93
N GLU A 115 1.54 -3.86 5.60
CA GLU A 115 2.00 -4.06 6.99
C GLU A 115 1.45 -3.03 7.99
N VAL A 116 0.12 -2.99 8.16
CA VAL A 116 -0.52 -2.18 9.21
C VAL A 116 -0.13 -2.71 10.59
N GLN A 117 0.44 -1.83 11.43
CA GLN A 117 0.98 -2.19 12.73
C GLN A 117 0.87 -1.04 13.74
N ALA A 118 1.09 -1.32 15.02
CA ALA A 118 1.18 -0.28 16.04
C ALA A 118 2.36 0.67 15.75
N PRO A 119 2.22 2.00 15.96
CA PRO A 119 3.31 2.95 15.81
C PRO A 119 4.55 2.55 16.61
N ASN A 120 5.71 2.60 15.97
CA ASN A 120 6.98 2.21 16.54
C ASN A 120 8.13 3.02 15.92
N PRO A 121 9.34 3.00 16.51
CA PRO A 121 10.45 3.81 16.04
C PRO A 121 10.86 3.60 14.57
N GLN A 122 10.56 2.45 13.97
CA GLN A 122 10.87 2.17 12.57
C GLN A 122 9.97 2.93 11.59
N LEU A 123 8.85 3.48 12.07
CA LEU A 123 7.92 4.29 11.28
C LEU A 123 8.12 5.80 11.47
N PHE A 124 9.00 6.22 12.39
CA PHE A 124 9.24 7.64 12.63
C PHE A 124 10.06 8.27 11.50
N ASP A 125 9.82 9.56 11.24
CA ASP A 125 10.37 10.32 10.11
C ASP A 125 9.93 9.82 8.73
N GLU A 126 9.07 8.81 8.67
CA GLU A 126 8.60 8.20 7.44
C GLU A 126 7.17 8.61 7.06
N LEU A 127 6.89 8.56 5.76
CA LEU A 127 5.53 8.79 5.25
C LEU A 127 4.66 7.57 5.56
N CYS A 128 3.62 7.77 6.36
CA CYS A 128 2.71 6.70 6.77
C CYS A 128 1.27 7.00 6.44
N VAL A 129 0.49 5.93 6.25
CA VAL A 129 -0.96 5.95 6.44
C VAL A 129 -1.20 5.70 7.94
N CYS A 130 -1.89 6.61 8.62
CA CYS A 130 -2.08 6.62 10.07
C CYS A 130 -3.57 6.54 10.40
N TRP A 131 -3.99 5.53 11.16
CA TRP A 131 -5.33 5.38 11.71
C TRP A 131 -5.35 5.97 13.13
N LEU A 132 -6.16 6.99 13.34
CA LEU A 132 -6.32 7.66 14.63
C LEU A 132 -7.39 6.95 15.46
N GLU A 133 -7.34 7.16 16.78
CA GLU A 133 -8.35 6.62 17.71
C GLU A 133 -9.75 7.19 17.47
N ASP A 134 -9.85 8.40 16.91
CA ASP A 134 -11.14 9.02 16.54
C ASP A 134 -11.70 8.52 15.20
N GLY A 135 -11.10 7.47 14.63
CA GLY A 135 -11.54 6.82 13.40
C GLY A 135 -11.10 7.54 12.12
N ARG A 136 -10.47 8.72 12.21
CA ARG A 136 -9.84 9.34 11.03
C ARG A 136 -8.64 8.54 10.59
N VAL A 137 -8.42 8.53 9.29
CA VAL A 137 -7.21 7.99 8.70
C VAL A 137 -6.55 9.09 7.88
N LEU A 138 -5.25 9.29 8.05
CA LEU A 138 -4.51 10.39 7.43
C LEU A 138 -3.24 9.86 6.78
N VAL A 139 -2.76 10.52 5.72
CA VAL A 139 -1.43 10.25 5.18
C VAL A 139 -0.48 11.38 5.58
N LYS A 140 0.47 11.09 6.46
CA LYS A 140 1.32 12.06 7.16
C LYS A 140 2.70 11.49 7.45
N ILE A 141 3.67 12.37 7.70
CA ILE A 141 4.96 11.95 8.25
C ILE A 141 4.76 11.70 9.75
N LEU A 142 5.05 10.49 10.21
CA LEU A 142 4.85 10.09 11.60
C LEU A 142 6.06 10.49 12.44
N GLN A 143 5.83 11.14 13.57
CA GLN A 143 6.86 11.63 14.49
C GLN A 143 6.55 11.18 15.92
N PRO A 144 7.56 10.98 16.78
CA PRO A 144 7.31 10.74 18.20
C PRO A 144 6.61 11.96 18.82
N GLY A 145 5.58 11.71 19.63
CA GLY A 145 4.95 12.76 20.44
C GLY A 145 5.72 13.00 21.74
N ARG A 146 5.18 13.88 22.58
CA ARG A 146 5.78 14.25 23.88
C ARG A 146 5.57 13.21 24.96
N GLU A 147 4.47 12.48 24.88
CA GLU A 147 4.07 11.46 25.84
C GLU A 147 3.94 10.10 25.17
N ALA A 148 4.10 9.03 25.97
CA ALA A 148 3.95 7.67 25.46
C ALA A 148 2.53 7.44 24.92
N GLY A 149 2.44 6.93 23.69
CA GLY A 149 1.16 6.69 23.00
C GLY A 149 0.61 7.88 22.23
N LEU A 150 1.28 9.04 22.27
CA LEU A 150 0.96 10.20 21.45
C LEU A 150 2.02 10.40 20.36
N PHE A 151 1.58 10.94 19.23
CA PHE A 151 2.41 11.10 18.04
C PHE A 151 2.16 12.45 17.38
N ASP A 152 3.20 12.98 16.77
CA ASP A 152 3.10 14.16 15.94
C ASP A 152 2.89 13.72 14.48
N LEU A 153 1.96 14.36 13.76
CA LEU A 153 1.66 14.07 12.36
C LEU A 153 2.00 15.29 11.52
N GLU A 154 3.13 15.22 10.84
CA GLU A 154 3.64 16.30 10.02
C GLU A 154 3.06 16.28 8.59
N SER A 155 2.86 17.47 8.06
CA SER A 155 2.26 17.72 6.75
C SER A 155 3.06 18.80 6.02
N THR A 156 3.24 18.65 4.71
CA THR A 156 3.87 19.66 3.85
C THR A 156 2.94 20.85 3.56
N SER A 157 1.63 20.61 3.62
CA SER A 157 0.58 21.53 3.18
C SER A 157 -0.25 22.13 4.33
N ALA A 158 -0.01 21.71 5.57
CA ALA A 158 -0.82 22.08 6.74
C ALA A 158 0.04 22.06 8.02
N PRO A 159 -0.37 22.72 9.11
CA PRO A 159 0.33 22.63 10.39
C PRO A 159 0.43 21.18 10.90
N THR A 160 1.53 20.86 11.60
CA THR A 160 1.70 19.59 12.31
C THR A 160 0.57 19.39 13.32
N LEU A 161 -0.10 18.24 13.27
CA LEU A 161 -0.99 17.83 14.35
C LEU A 161 -0.12 17.27 15.48
N ARG A 162 -0.19 17.88 16.66
CA ARG A 162 0.69 17.55 17.77
C ARG A 162 0.00 16.61 18.76
N ASP A 163 0.76 15.68 19.33
CA ASP A 163 0.36 14.81 20.44
C ASP A 163 -0.99 14.10 20.20
N VAL A 164 -1.14 13.52 19.02
CA VAL A 164 -2.35 12.82 18.56
C VAL A 164 -2.26 11.32 18.89
N PRO A 165 -3.34 10.70 19.40
CA PRO A 165 -3.37 9.26 19.58
C PRO A 165 -3.53 8.54 18.23
N VAL A 166 -2.48 7.83 17.82
CA VAL A 166 -2.46 7.00 16.61
C VAL A 166 -2.59 5.54 17.03
N ARG A 167 -3.64 4.89 16.57
CA ARG A 167 -3.93 3.48 16.86
C ARG A 167 -3.00 2.56 16.08
N GLU A 168 -2.94 2.78 14.76
CA GLU A 168 -2.18 1.97 13.81
C GLU A 168 -1.55 2.85 12.74
N ALA A 169 -0.45 2.39 12.16
CA ALA A 169 0.22 3.02 11.04
C ALA A 169 0.79 1.98 10.07
N ALA A 170 0.97 2.39 8.81
CA ALA A 170 1.57 1.60 7.75
C ALA A 170 2.51 2.48 6.92
N LEU A 171 3.67 1.95 6.56
CA LEU A 171 4.63 2.66 5.72
C LEU A 171 4.08 2.82 4.29
N VAL A 172 4.22 4.03 3.73
CA VAL A 172 4.01 4.23 2.30
C VAL A 172 5.22 3.68 1.55
N THR A 173 5.03 2.57 0.85
CA THR A 173 6.10 1.86 0.13
C THR A 173 6.33 2.39 -1.28
N ASN A 174 5.33 3.06 -1.88
CA ASN A 174 5.48 3.66 -3.20
C ASN A 174 4.43 4.72 -3.53
N LEU A 175 4.76 5.59 -4.49
CA LEU A 175 3.89 6.60 -5.06
C LEU A 175 3.89 6.47 -6.59
N MET A 176 2.72 6.27 -7.19
CA MET A 176 2.57 6.19 -8.64
C MET A 176 1.82 7.42 -9.18
N PRO A 177 2.48 8.23 -10.03
CA PRO A 177 1.84 9.41 -10.62
C PRO A 177 0.62 9.07 -11.47
N ARG A 178 -0.37 9.97 -11.47
CA ARG A 178 -1.66 9.81 -12.14
C ARG A 178 -1.58 9.27 -13.57
N LYS A 179 -0.73 9.85 -14.43
CA LYS A 179 -0.60 9.42 -15.83
C LYS A 179 -0.05 8.00 -15.99
N SER A 180 0.75 7.52 -15.03
CA SER A 180 1.21 6.13 -15.00
C SER A 180 0.09 5.21 -14.52
N ALA A 181 -0.63 5.61 -13.47
CA ALA A 181 -1.76 4.86 -12.93
C ALA A 181 -2.89 4.69 -13.98
N GLN A 182 -3.24 5.75 -14.70
CA GLN A 182 -4.30 5.74 -15.73
C GLN A 182 -4.10 4.70 -16.85
N LYS A 183 -2.87 4.22 -17.07
CA LYS A 183 -2.59 3.18 -18.07
C LYS A 183 -3.08 1.80 -17.63
N PHE A 184 -3.25 1.59 -16.31
CA PHE A 184 -3.42 0.26 -15.75
C PHE A 184 -4.56 0.14 -14.74
N VAL A 185 -4.99 1.24 -14.11
CA VAL A 185 -6.06 1.21 -13.11
C VAL A 185 -7.34 0.65 -13.75
N ARG A 186 -7.87 -0.39 -13.12
CA ARG A 186 -9.18 -0.98 -13.43
C ARG A 186 -10.16 -0.50 -12.38
N ARG A 187 -11.05 0.42 -12.74
CA ARG A 187 -12.03 0.98 -11.80
C ARG A 187 -13.16 -0.02 -11.54
N ASN A 188 -13.65 -0.05 -10.31
CA ASN A 188 -14.84 -0.81 -9.97
C ASN A 188 -16.06 0.12 -9.97
N PRO A 189 -16.96 0.03 -10.97
CA PRO A 189 -18.11 0.94 -11.08
C PRO A 189 -19.17 0.73 -9.99
N ALA A 190 -19.14 -0.42 -9.28
CA ALA A 190 -20.12 -0.76 -8.25
C ALA A 190 -19.84 -0.09 -6.90
N HIS A 191 -18.60 0.38 -6.67
CA HIS A 191 -18.19 1.06 -5.43
C HIS A 191 -17.89 2.53 -5.73
N GLN A 192 -18.93 3.36 -5.59
CA GLN A 192 -18.79 4.82 -5.61
C GLN A 192 -18.37 5.32 -4.22
N VAL A 193 -17.65 6.45 -4.19
CA VAL A 193 -17.25 7.15 -2.96
C VAL A 193 -18.50 7.39 -2.10
N ARG A 194 -18.63 6.60 -1.04
CA ARG A 194 -19.54 6.91 0.06
C ARG A 194 -18.67 7.56 1.12
N GLU A 195 -19.07 8.73 1.61
CA GLU A 195 -18.47 9.29 2.80
C GLU A 195 -18.57 8.22 3.90
N ALA A 196 -17.43 7.67 4.33
CA ALA A 196 -17.39 6.93 5.57
C ALA A 196 -17.76 7.93 6.66
N VAL A 197 -18.95 7.80 7.23
CA VAL A 197 -19.33 8.54 8.42
C VAL A 197 -18.44 8.00 9.53
N ILE A 198 -17.32 8.68 9.77
CA ILE A 198 -16.50 8.44 10.94
C ILE A 198 -17.43 8.68 12.13
N ALA A 199 -17.71 7.61 12.88
CA ALA A 199 -18.57 7.69 14.05
C ALA A 199 -17.93 8.69 15.02
N ARG A 200 -18.69 9.75 15.35
CA ARG A 200 -18.31 10.78 16.31
C ARG A 200 -18.19 10.23 17.72
#